data_AF-A0A950ZYF0-F1
#
_entry.id   AF-A0A950ZYF0-F1
#
_cell.length_a   1.000
_cell.length_b   1.000
_cell.length_c   1.000
_cell.angle_alpha   90.00
_cell.angle_beta   90.00
_cell.angle_gamma   90.00
#
_symmetry.space_group_name_H-M   'P 1'
#
loop_
_entity.id
_entity.type
_entity.pdbx_description
1 polymer ?
#
loop_
_entity_poly.entity_id
_entity_poly.type
_entity_poly.pdbx_seq_one_letter_code
_entity_poly.pdbx_strand_id
1 'polypeptide(L)'
;MRQQDEKKAPLTKLGTTMRILRPYRNVIAFYDGRIEGKRAYSAERNWLDDGAYVLGIATYAVVEEREALVYDAHISLSHARIIRDTLTAAGVTDFRLVLSHWHTDHVAGNEVFKDCEIIANGLTAKALREHRREFEDGGRDPAIKPLVMPTRIFDGELTLKLGNTIVELRHADIHS
;
A
#
# COMPACT_ATOMS: atom_id res chain seq x y z
N MET A 1 47.42 -0.05 -5.95
CA MET A 1 46.18 0.54 -5.43
C MET A 1 45.07 -0.46 -5.72
N ARG A 2 44.74 -1.34 -4.76
CA ARG A 2 43.67 -2.34 -4.96
C ARG A 2 42.34 -1.61 -4.76
N GLN A 3 41.57 -1.43 -5.83
CA GLN A 3 40.14 -1.15 -5.69
C GLN A 3 39.56 -2.33 -4.91
N GLN A 4 39.10 -2.07 -3.69
CA GLN A 4 38.25 -3.01 -3.01
C GLN A 4 36.94 -3.01 -3.80
N ASP A 5 36.63 -4.11 -4.46
CA ASP A 5 35.27 -4.38 -4.91
C ASP A 5 34.40 -4.35 -3.65
N GLU A 6 33.76 -3.21 -3.38
CA GLU A 6 32.68 -3.12 -2.41
C GLU A 6 31.61 -4.09 -2.88
N LYS A 7 31.55 -5.26 -2.23
CA LYS A 7 30.47 -6.22 -2.45
C LYS A 7 29.16 -5.50 -2.17
N LYS A 8 28.42 -5.17 -3.23
CA LYS A 8 27.05 -4.62 -3.13
C LYS A 8 26.27 -5.50 -2.16
N ALA A 9 25.72 -4.90 -1.11
CA ALA A 9 24.93 -5.61 -0.12
C ALA A 9 23.78 -6.35 -0.81
N PRO A 10 23.45 -7.59 -0.41
CA PRO A 10 22.38 -8.35 -1.03
C PRO A 10 21.02 -7.66 -0.83
N LEU A 11 20.18 -7.70 -1.85
CA LEU A 11 18.83 -7.16 -1.79
C LEU A 11 17.98 -7.95 -0.78
N THR A 12 17.18 -7.22 -0.02
CA THR A 12 16.19 -7.77 0.90
C THR A 12 14.95 -8.16 0.10
N LYS A 13 14.39 -9.35 0.35
CA LYS A 13 13.15 -9.73 -0.33
C LYS A 13 12.01 -8.83 0.16
N LEU A 14 11.29 -8.18 -0.76
CA LEU A 14 10.16 -7.29 -0.45
C LEU A 14 9.17 -7.93 0.53
N GLY A 15 8.80 -7.18 1.58
CA GLY A 15 7.87 -7.60 2.63
C GLY A 15 8.48 -8.48 3.73
N THR A 16 9.70 -9.01 3.58
CA THR A 16 10.27 -9.90 4.62
C THR A 16 10.69 -9.18 5.90
N THR A 17 10.77 -7.85 5.85
CA THR A 17 11.07 -6.99 6.99
C THR A 17 9.83 -6.35 7.61
N MET A 18 8.66 -6.63 7.03
CA MET A 18 7.39 -6.10 7.49
C MET A 18 7.13 -6.50 8.95
N ARG A 19 6.81 -5.51 9.76
CA ARG A 19 6.38 -5.64 11.14
C ARG A 19 4.86 -5.52 11.20
N ILE A 20 4.22 -6.56 11.71
CA ILE A 20 2.77 -6.57 11.95
C ILE A 20 2.54 -6.19 13.41
N LEU A 21 1.81 -5.09 13.61
CA LEU A 21 1.55 -4.49 14.91
C LEU A 21 0.05 -4.43 15.17
N ARG A 22 -0.36 -4.38 16.44
CA ARG A 22 -1.76 -4.24 16.84
C ARG A 22 -1.91 -3.02 17.77
N PRO A 23 -2.00 -1.80 17.23
CA PRO A 23 -2.10 -0.58 18.05
C PRO A 23 -3.42 -0.49 18.81
N TYR A 24 -4.47 -1.16 18.34
CA TYR A 24 -5.78 -1.20 19.01
C TYR A 24 -6.48 -2.54 18.71
N ARG A 25 -7.52 -2.91 19.49
CA ARG A 25 -8.10 -4.26 19.47
C ARG A 25 -8.50 -4.73 18.06
N ASN A 26 -9.13 -3.84 17.29
CA ASN A 26 -9.65 -4.05 15.94
C ASN A 26 -8.80 -3.35 14.88
N VAL A 27 -7.58 -2.90 15.19
CA VAL A 27 -6.68 -2.24 14.24
C VAL A 27 -5.38 -3.02 14.14
N ILE A 28 -5.01 -3.38 12.92
CA ILE A 28 -3.72 -4.00 12.60
C ILE A 28 -2.94 -3.01 11.75
N ALA A 29 -1.65 -2.83 12.03
CA ALA A 29 -0.75 -2.03 11.24
C ALA A 29 0.33 -2.92 10.61
N PHE A 30 0.56 -2.72 9.32
CA PHE A 30 1.55 -3.42 8.51
C PHE A 30 2.63 -2.41 8.13
N TYR A 31 3.68 -2.37 8.93
CA TYR A 31 4.75 -1.39 8.81
C TYR A 31 5.98 -2.02 8.15
N ASP A 32 6.54 -1.40 7.12
CA ASP A 32 7.83 -1.82 6.57
C ASP A 32 8.75 -0.62 6.28
N GLY A 33 10.05 -0.86 6.20
CA GLY A 33 11.07 0.14 5.96
C GLY A 33 11.74 0.71 7.22
N ARG A 34 12.51 1.80 7.04
CA ARG A 34 13.45 2.38 8.01
C ARG A 34 14.47 1.36 8.55
N ILE A 35 15.16 0.68 7.65
CA ILE A 35 16.20 -0.29 8.01
C ILE A 35 17.51 0.13 7.35
N GLU A 36 18.48 0.47 8.19
CA GLU A 36 19.77 0.99 7.76
C GLU A 36 20.48 0.04 6.78
N GLY A 37 20.95 0.59 5.66
CA GLY A 37 21.70 -0.14 4.64
C GLY A 37 20.90 -1.19 3.86
N LYS A 38 19.56 -1.24 3.99
CA LYS A 38 18.72 -2.19 3.27
C LYS A 38 18.08 -1.57 2.03
N ARG A 39 18.14 -2.32 0.94
CA ARG A 39 17.39 -2.09 -0.31
C ARG A 39 16.62 -3.35 -0.63
N ALA A 40 15.45 -3.22 -1.24
CA ALA A 40 14.53 -4.32 -1.50
C ALA A 40 14.17 -4.49 -2.98
N TYR A 41 14.36 -3.46 -3.82
CA TYR A 41 14.04 -3.55 -5.25
C TYR A 41 15.27 -3.63 -6.14
N SER A 42 16.20 -2.68 -6.05
CA SER A 42 17.39 -2.69 -6.92
C SER A 42 18.58 -2.00 -6.28
N ALA A 43 19.79 -2.24 -6.80
CA ALA A 43 21.00 -1.54 -6.37
C ALA A 43 21.06 -0.09 -6.86
N GLU A 44 20.33 0.21 -7.93
CA GLU A 44 20.27 1.54 -8.54
C GLU A 44 19.20 2.39 -7.84
N ARG A 45 19.29 3.71 -8.01
CA ARG A 45 18.33 4.64 -7.42
C ARG A 45 16.93 4.36 -7.98
N ASN A 46 15.96 4.21 -7.10
CA ASN A 46 14.56 3.98 -7.45
C ASN A 46 13.65 4.54 -6.35
N TRP A 47 12.39 4.73 -6.69
CA TRP A 47 11.49 5.39 -5.75
C TRP A 47 11.05 4.46 -4.59
N LEU A 48 10.93 3.15 -4.83
CA LEU A 48 10.56 2.20 -3.78
C LEU A 48 11.59 2.21 -2.65
N ASP A 49 12.87 2.09 -2.96
CA ASP A 49 13.95 2.01 -1.97
C ASP A 49 14.26 3.39 -1.37
N ASP A 50 14.44 4.40 -2.22
CA ASP A 50 14.96 5.73 -1.81
C ASP A 50 13.86 6.72 -1.41
N GLY A 51 12.60 6.40 -1.67
CA GLY A 51 11.42 7.16 -1.24
C GLY A 51 10.66 6.44 -0.14
N ALA A 52 9.99 5.35 -0.49
CA ALA A 52 9.06 4.71 0.44
C ALA A 52 9.75 3.89 1.54
N TYR A 53 10.70 3.02 1.17
CA TYR A 53 11.30 2.06 2.09
C TYR A 53 12.26 2.72 3.10
N VAL A 54 13.06 3.71 2.68
CA VAL A 54 13.92 4.46 3.60
C VAL A 54 13.11 5.30 4.60
N LEU A 55 12.01 5.92 4.16
CA LEU A 55 11.13 6.72 5.02
C LEU A 55 10.22 5.85 5.90
N GLY A 56 10.03 4.60 5.52
CA GLY A 56 9.10 3.66 6.13
C GLY A 56 7.65 4.04 5.90
N ILE A 57 6.82 3.03 5.74
CA ILE A 57 5.40 3.19 5.43
C ILE A 57 4.57 2.18 6.22
N ALA A 58 3.33 2.56 6.51
CA ALA A 58 2.35 1.69 7.12
C ALA A 58 1.08 1.61 6.26
N THR A 59 0.57 0.40 6.07
CA THR A 59 -0.84 0.13 5.77
C THR A 59 -1.56 -0.19 7.07
N TYR A 60 -2.81 0.23 7.21
CA TYR A 60 -3.64 -0.13 8.36
C TYR A 60 -4.84 -0.98 7.90
N ALA A 61 -5.35 -1.83 8.79
CA ALA A 61 -6.61 -2.52 8.59
C ALA A 61 -7.47 -2.39 9.84
N VAL A 62 -8.72 -1.95 9.68
CA VAL A 62 -9.76 -2.10 10.70
C VAL A 62 -10.45 -3.44 10.45
N VAL A 63 -10.60 -4.26 11.47
CA VAL A 63 -11.14 -5.62 11.36
C VAL A 63 -12.28 -5.82 12.35
N GLU A 64 -13.46 -6.17 11.85
CA GLU A 64 -14.62 -6.53 12.67
C GLU A 64 -15.19 -7.84 12.16
N GLU A 65 -15.28 -8.84 13.03
CA GLU A 65 -15.75 -10.19 12.71
C GLU A 65 -15.05 -10.77 11.46
N ARG A 66 -15.75 -10.85 10.32
CA ARG A 66 -15.25 -11.41 9.06
C ARG A 66 -14.96 -10.34 8.01
N GLU A 67 -15.07 -9.06 8.39
CA GLU A 67 -14.90 -7.92 7.51
C GLU A 67 -13.58 -7.19 7.83
N ALA A 68 -12.89 -6.72 6.79
CA ALA A 68 -11.76 -5.82 6.94
C ALA A 68 -11.87 -4.62 5.99
N LEU A 69 -11.60 -3.43 6.53
CA LEU A 69 -11.33 -2.23 5.77
C LEU A 69 -9.83 -1.96 5.80
N VAL A 70 -9.15 -2.22 4.68
CA VAL A 70 -7.72 -1.96 4.50
C VAL A 70 -7.53 -0.53 4.00
N TYR A 71 -6.60 0.20 4.58
CA TYR A 71 -6.24 1.57 4.23
C TYR A 71 -4.84 1.57 3.59
N ASP A 72 -4.83 1.77 2.27
CA ASP A 72 -3.73 1.66 1.32
C ASP A 72 -3.17 0.25 1.10
N ALA A 73 -2.70 -0.02 -0.12
CA ALA A 73 -2.21 -1.33 -0.54
C ALA A 73 -0.68 -1.48 -0.48
N HIS A 74 0.02 -0.53 0.14
CA HIS A 74 1.47 -0.57 0.31
C HIS A 74 2.24 -0.53 -1.03
N ILE A 75 3.56 -0.74 -0.95
CA ILE A 75 4.55 -0.35 -1.97
C ILE A 75 4.81 -1.44 -3.02
N SER A 76 4.26 -2.64 -2.83
CA SER A 76 4.37 -3.72 -3.80
C SER A 76 3.35 -4.82 -3.59
N LEU A 77 3.14 -5.65 -4.61
CA LEU A 77 2.31 -6.85 -4.54
C LEU A 77 2.74 -7.82 -3.42
N SER A 78 4.03 -7.90 -3.11
CA SER A 78 4.52 -8.77 -2.02
C SER A 78 4.04 -8.29 -0.66
N HIS A 79 4.06 -6.98 -0.40
CA HIS A 79 3.53 -6.41 0.84
C HIS A 79 2.01 -6.60 0.92
N ALA A 80 1.29 -6.29 -0.16
CA ALA A 80 -0.17 -6.46 -0.21
C ALA A 80 -0.62 -7.91 -0.01
N ARG A 81 0.12 -8.90 -0.52
CA ARG A 81 -0.15 -10.32 -0.26
C ARG A 81 0.02 -10.66 1.22
N ILE A 82 1.09 -10.20 1.86
CA ILE A 82 1.27 -10.40 3.32
C ILE A 82 0.10 -9.81 4.10
N ILE A 83 -0.36 -8.60 3.74
CA ILE A 83 -1.53 -7.97 4.36
C ILE A 83 -2.77 -8.86 4.21
N ARG A 84 -3.10 -9.23 2.96
CA ARG A 84 -4.29 -10.04 2.66
C ARG A 84 -4.23 -11.41 3.34
N ASP A 85 -3.11 -12.11 3.23
CA ASP A 85 -2.91 -13.44 3.81
C ASP A 85 -3.01 -13.40 5.34
N THR A 86 -2.45 -12.36 5.98
CA THR A 86 -2.56 -12.16 7.43
C THR A 86 -4.02 -11.99 7.87
N LEU A 87 -4.79 -11.19 7.13
CA LEU A 87 -6.20 -10.92 7.44
C LEU A 87 -7.08 -12.16 7.16
N THR A 88 -6.84 -12.87 6.05
CA THR A 88 -7.53 -14.12 5.74
C THR A 88 -7.23 -15.18 6.80
N ALA A 89 -5.99 -15.32 7.26
CA ALA A 89 -5.62 -16.21 8.35
C ALA A 89 -6.30 -15.85 9.68
N ALA A 90 -6.63 -14.57 9.88
CA ALA A 90 -7.41 -14.10 11.02
C ALA A 90 -8.94 -14.30 10.86
N GLY A 91 -9.40 -14.88 9.75
CA GLY A 91 -10.81 -15.21 9.51
C GLY A 91 -11.58 -14.19 8.65
N VAL A 92 -10.91 -13.17 8.12
CA VAL A 92 -11.54 -12.18 7.23
C VAL A 92 -11.89 -12.83 5.89
N THR A 93 -13.13 -12.63 5.45
CA THR A 93 -13.62 -13.07 4.15
C THR A 93 -14.25 -11.98 3.31
N ASP A 94 -14.59 -10.84 3.90
CA ASP A 94 -15.08 -9.66 3.21
C ASP A 94 -14.06 -8.53 3.33
N PHE A 95 -13.59 -8.03 2.18
CA PHE A 95 -12.54 -7.04 2.10
C PHE A 95 -13.06 -5.79 1.42
N ARG A 96 -12.63 -4.63 1.93
CA ARG A 96 -12.71 -3.36 1.22
C ARG A 96 -11.36 -2.67 1.33
N LEU A 97 -10.91 -2.08 0.23
CA LEU A 97 -9.68 -1.29 0.19
C LEU A 97 -10.05 0.19 0.05
N VAL A 98 -9.49 1.04 0.90
CA VAL A 98 -9.58 2.50 0.80
C VAL A 98 -8.21 3.01 0.40
N LEU A 99 -8.15 3.85 -0.63
CA LEU A 99 -6.94 4.56 -1.02
C LEU A 99 -6.95 5.96 -0.42
N SER A 100 -5.89 6.30 0.31
CA SER A 100 -5.68 7.64 0.85
C SER A 100 -5.43 8.65 -0.27
N HIS A 101 -4.55 8.29 -1.22
CA HIS A 101 -4.23 9.08 -2.39
C HIS A 101 -3.53 8.25 -3.47
N TRP A 102 -3.05 8.91 -4.54
CA TRP A 102 -2.69 8.25 -5.81
C TRP A 102 -1.22 7.83 -5.91
N HIS A 103 -0.36 8.18 -4.95
CA HIS A 103 1.07 7.88 -5.04
C HIS A 103 1.36 6.37 -5.01
N THR A 104 2.51 6.02 -5.58
CA THR A 104 2.97 4.64 -5.83
C THR A 104 2.96 3.76 -4.59
N ASP A 105 3.22 4.32 -3.41
CA ASP A 105 3.34 3.62 -2.13
C ASP A 105 2.00 3.27 -1.49
N HIS A 106 0.93 3.83 -2.03
CA HIS A 106 -0.42 3.60 -1.57
C HIS A 106 -1.19 2.68 -2.53
N VAL A 107 -0.77 2.60 -3.80
CA VAL A 107 -1.54 1.93 -4.87
C VAL A 107 -0.84 0.75 -5.54
N ALA A 108 0.47 0.53 -5.30
CA ALA A 108 1.24 -0.54 -5.95
C ALA A 108 0.71 -1.94 -5.64
N GLY A 109 0.05 -2.13 -4.50
CA GLY A 109 -0.56 -3.39 -4.13
C GLY A 109 -1.99 -3.61 -4.61
N ASN A 110 -2.64 -2.64 -5.28
CA ASN A 110 -4.08 -2.69 -5.57
C ASN A 110 -4.53 -3.96 -6.29
N GLU A 111 -3.68 -4.54 -7.14
CA GLU A 111 -4.01 -5.75 -7.87
C GLU A 111 -4.35 -6.93 -6.94
N VAL A 112 -3.73 -7.01 -5.77
CA VAL A 112 -4.03 -8.04 -4.76
C VAL A 112 -5.45 -7.92 -4.23
N PHE A 113 -6.08 -6.75 -4.35
CA PHE A 113 -7.44 -6.45 -3.89
C PHE A 113 -8.42 -6.21 -5.05
N LYS A 114 -8.06 -6.58 -6.30
CA LYS A 114 -8.88 -6.28 -7.49
C LYS A 114 -10.25 -6.97 -7.53
N ASP A 115 -10.45 -7.98 -6.69
CA ASP A 115 -11.68 -8.74 -6.55
C ASP A 115 -12.62 -8.20 -5.46
N CYS A 116 -12.26 -7.10 -4.78
CA CYS A 116 -13.09 -6.46 -3.78
C CYS A 116 -13.40 -4.99 -4.12
N GLU A 117 -14.26 -4.34 -3.32
CA GLU A 117 -14.55 -2.92 -3.50
C GLU A 117 -13.29 -2.09 -3.16
N ILE A 118 -12.85 -1.25 -4.11
CA ILE A 118 -11.75 -0.30 -3.93
C ILE A 118 -12.35 1.11 -3.94
N ILE A 119 -12.22 1.81 -2.83
CA ILE A 119 -12.82 3.11 -2.54
C ILE A 119 -11.74 4.19 -2.61
N ALA A 120 -12.00 5.28 -3.33
CA ALA A 120 -11.09 6.44 -3.34
C ALA A 120 -11.86 7.75 -3.54
N ASN A 121 -11.22 8.87 -3.19
CA ASN A 121 -11.74 10.19 -3.52
C ASN A 121 -11.75 10.43 -5.04
N GLY A 122 -12.66 11.28 -5.53
CA GLY A 122 -12.74 11.67 -6.94
C GLY A 122 -11.43 12.20 -7.52
N LEU A 123 -10.69 13.01 -6.75
CA LEU A 123 -9.38 13.57 -7.15
C LEU A 123 -8.31 12.47 -7.27
N THR A 124 -8.27 11.53 -6.32
CA THR A 124 -7.38 10.36 -6.39
C THR A 124 -7.66 9.53 -7.65
N ALA A 125 -8.94 9.23 -7.93
CA ALA A 125 -9.31 8.45 -9.10
C ALA A 125 -9.04 9.20 -10.42
N LYS A 126 -9.17 10.53 -10.43
CA LYS A 126 -8.78 11.38 -11.56
C LYS A 126 -7.26 11.30 -11.80
N ALA A 127 -6.45 11.53 -10.77
CA ALA A 127 -4.99 11.47 -10.87
C ALA A 127 -4.49 10.09 -11.35
N LEU A 128 -5.01 8.99 -10.78
CA LEU A 128 -4.68 7.63 -11.24
C LEU A 128 -4.99 7.41 -12.72
N ARG A 129 -6.09 7.99 -13.23
CA ARG A 129 -6.45 7.89 -14.65
C ARG A 129 -5.52 8.72 -15.54
N GLU A 130 -5.23 9.94 -15.12
CA GLU A 130 -4.35 10.87 -15.86
C GLU A 130 -2.91 10.35 -15.94
N HIS A 131 -2.42 9.72 -14.86
CA HIS A 131 -1.06 9.18 -14.76
C HIS A 131 -0.94 7.69 -15.14
N ARG A 132 -2.01 7.03 -15.61
CA ARG A 132 -2.00 5.57 -15.88
C ARG A 132 -0.82 5.10 -16.72
N ARG A 133 -0.54 5.80 -17.83
CA ARG A 133 0.58 5.42 -18.72
C ARG A 133 1.92 5.56 -18.01
N GLU A 134 2.10 6.57 -17.18
CA GLU A 134 3.31 6.77 -16.40
C GLU A 134 3.54 5.61 -15.42
N PHE A 135 2.48 5.12 -14.78
CA PHE A 135 2.53 3.94 -13.92
C PHE A 135 2.85 2.65 -14.68
N GLU A 136 2.16 2.40 -15.79
CA GLU A 136 2.20 1.09 -16.47
C GLU A 136 3.38 0.93 -17.43
N ASP A 137 3.84 2.02 -18.06
CA ASP A 137 4.83 1.97 -19.14
C ASP A 137 6.25 2.31 -18.66
N GLY A 138 6.51 2.25 -17.35
CA GLY A 138 7.83 2.44 -16.77
C GLY A 138 8.27 3.90 -16.61
N GLY A 139 7.33 4.85 -16.66
CA GLY A 139 7.57 6.24 -16.24
C GLY A 139 7.85 6.36 -14.74
N ARG A 140 7.51 5.33 -13.98
CA ARG A 140 7.83 5.14 -12.57
C ARG A 140 8.59 3.83 -12.37
N ASP A 141 9.50 3.83 -11.41
CA ASP A 141 10.30 2.66 -11.07
C ASP A 141 10.17 2.33 -9.57
N PRO A 142 9.51 1.21 -9.22
CA PRO A 142 8.96 0.16 -10.09
C PRO A 142 7.69 0.58 -10.86
N ALA A 143 7.47 -0.03 -12.02
CA ALA A 143 6.21 0.10 -12.76
C ALA A 143 5.05 -0.63 -12.04
N ILE A 144 3.84 -0.08 -12.13
CA ILE A 144 2.61 -0.68 -11.60
C ILE A 144 1.74 -1.08 -12.78
N LYS A 145 1.73 -2.37 -13.12
CA LYS A 145 1.01 -2.91 -14.28
C LYS A 145 0.36 -4.27 -13.98
N PRO A 146 -0.98 -4.40 -14.06
CA PRO A 146 -1.93 -3.34 -14.37
C PRO A 146 -2.10 -2.34 -13.20
N LEU A 147 -2.34 -1.07 -13.53
CA LEU A 147 -2.84 -0.11 -12.55
C LEU A 147 -4.33 -0.40 -12.32
N VAL A 148 -4.66 -0.94 -11.15
CA VAL A 148 -6.05 -1.26 -10.76
C VAL A 148 -6.72 -0.01 -10.19
N MET A 149 -7.85 0.38 -10.80
CA MET A 149 -8.61 1.57 -10.43
C MET A 149 -9.56 1.32 -9.26
N PRO A 150 -9.90 2.37 -8.50
CA PRO A 150 -11.04 2.36 -7.60
C PRO A 150 -12.35 1.99 -8.33
N THR A 151 -13.19 1.20 -7.66
CA THR A 151 -14.52 0.78 -8.13
C THR A 151 -15.64 1.61 -7.51
N ARG A 152 -15.36 2.29 -6.39
CA ARG A 152 -16.28 3.23 -5.74
C ARG A 152 -15.59 4.57 -5.50
N ILE A 153 -16.26 5.63 -5.92
CA ILE A 153 -15.78 7.01 -5.77
C ILE A 153 -16.64 7.73 -4.75
N PHE A 154 -16.02 8.58 -3.94
CA PHE A 154 -16.71 9.53 -3.07
C PHE A 154 -16.08 10.92 -3.18
N ASP A 155 -16.86 11.93 -2.80
CA ASP A 155 -16.43 13.32 -2.69
C ASP A 155 -16.80 13.85 -1.31
N GLY A 156 -15.93 14.68 -0.72
CA GLY A 156 -16.13 15.21 0.63
C GLY A 156 -15.98 14.12 1.70
N GLU A 157 -17.09 13.52 2.13
CA GLU A 157 -17.12 12.54 3.21
C GLU A 157 -17.89 11.27 2.80
N LEU A 158 -17.48 10.13 3.36
CA LEU A 158 -18.20 8.87 3.21
C LEU A 158 -18.20 8.12 4.55
N THR A 159 -19.39 7.83 5.07
CA THR A 159 -19.55 6.95 6.21
C THR A 159 -19.69 5.49 5.76
N LEU A 160 -18.87 4.63 6.34
CA LEU A 160 -18.90 3.18 6.15
C LEU A 160 -19.28 2.51 7.47
N LYS A 161 -20.04 1.43 7.36
CA LYS A 161 -20.26 0.49 8.46
C LYS A 161 -19.37 -0.74 8.24
N LEU A 162 -18.68 -1.17 9.29
CA LEU A 162 -17.86 -2.38 9.35
C LEU A 162 -18.25 -3.12 10.64
N GLY A 163 -19.06 -4.17 10.54
CA GLY A 163 -19.73 -4.77 11.70
C GLY A 163 -20.47 -3.72 12.54
N ASN A 164 -20.04 -3.54 13.80
CA ASN A 164 -20.56 -2.50 14.71
C ASN A 164 -19.72 -1.21 14.73
N THR A 165 -18.63 -1.16 13.99
CA THR A 165 -17.76 0.02 13.89
C THR A 165 -18.21 0.92 12.74
N ILE A 166 -18.32 2.21 13.02
CA ILE A 166 -18.51 3.25 12.01
C ILE A 166 -17.15 3.83 11.65
N VAL A 167 -16.85 3.87 10.36
CA VAL A 167 -15.64 4.49 9.82
C VAL A 167 -16.06 5.66 8.93
N GLU A 168 -15.48 6.83 9.17
CA GLU A 168 -15.69 8.01 8.34
C GLU A 168 -14.46 8.28 7.50
N LEU A 169 -14.63 8.29 6.18
CA LEU A 169 -13.64 8.79 5.25
C LEU A 169 -13.90 10.27 5.06
N ARG A 170 -12.90 11.11 5.31
CA ARG A 170 -13.00 12.56 5.15
C ARG A 170 -11.89 13.05 4.24
N HIS A 171 -12.26 13.81 3.22
CA HIS A 171 -11.32 14.44 2.33
C HIS A 171 -10.65 15.64 3.03
N ALA A 172 -9.32 15.64 3.03
CA ALA A 172 -8.50 16.77 3.44
C ALA A 172 -7.42 17.02 2.39
N ASP A 173 -7.29 18.26 1.94
CA ASP A 173 -6.29 18.69 0.96
C ASP A 173 -5.00 19.09 1.69
N ILE A 174 -4.05 18.15 1.81
CA ILE A 174 -2.81 18.32 2.57
C ILE A 174 -1.58 17.97 1.73
N HIS A 175 -1.52 16.74 1.20
CA HIS A 175 -0.33 16.21 0.50
C HIS A 175 -0.52 16.09 -1.02
N SER A 176 -1.68 15.60 -1.48
CA SER A 176 -1.99 15.38 -2.90
C SER A 176 -3.46 15.15 -3.17
#